data_AF-A0A498CZ65-F1
#
_entry.id   AF-A0A498CZ65-F1
#
_cell.length_a   1.000
_cell.length_b   1.000
_cell.length_c   1.000
_cell.angle_alpha   90.00
_cell.angle_beta   90.00
_cell.angle_gamma   90.00
#
_symmetry.space_group_name_H-M   'P 1'
#
loop_
_entity.id
_entity.type
_entity.pdbx_description
1 polymer ?
#
loop_
_entity_poly.entity_id
_entity_poly.type
_entity_poly.pdbx_seq_one_letter_code
_entity_poly.pdbx_strand_id
1 'polypeptide(L)'
;IPLTKTIHDFLETEKVDQKYYYQPDHKYYPALDAAIQSTDTVFQWRRKYVRENKSNVCPTLTANMGAGGHNVPLIRDAFGIRKLTPKECFAFQGYPVNVLKMPEIADSHLYMQAGNSVTMPLIQRIGEQILEVLIKNLKKGGVMDFQKEKEAFEQWFEENNHTHFMQFAILDGVYQDKHSQTCWEAWQAAKAQAVPEGFVLVPAESLKVALFWMNEDIDPWQMCGDSFADLFEHKPILEKALIEAQEQGHD
;
A
#
# COMPACT_ATOMS: atom_id res chain seq x y z
N ILE A 1 -8.51 5.69 19.94
CA ILE A 1 -8.64 4.25 20.21
C ILE A 1 -7.90 3.97 21.51
N PRO A 2 -8.60 3.51 22.57
CA PRO A 2 -7.95 3.22 23.85
C PRO A 2 -7.04 1.98 23.73
N LEU A 3 -5.97 1.94 24.51
CA LEU A 3 -5.09 0.79 24.63
C LEU A 3 -5.78 -0.26 25.54
N THR A 4 -6.09 -1.42 24.98
CA THR A 4 -6.78 -2.51 25.71
C THR A 4 -5.90 -3.71 25.99
N LYS A 5 -4.75 -3.80 25.30
CA LYS A 5 -3.76 -4.88 25.44
C LYS A 5 -2.52 -4.38 26.15
N THR A 6 -1.88 -5.26 26.89
CA THR A 6 -0.62 -5.04 27.59
C THR A 6 0.53 -5.72 26.84
N ILE A 7 1.77 -5.49 27.27
CA ILE A 7 2.91 -6.19 26.68
C ILE A 7 2.81 -7.70 26.87
N HIS A 8 2.24 -8.15 27.99
CA HIS A 8 2.12 -9.56 28.37
C HIS A 8 1.23 -10.38 27.43
N ASP A 9 0.30 -9.72 26.73
CA ASP A 9 -0.55 -10.36 25.71
C ASP A 9 0.24 -10.83 24.48
N PHE A 10 1.48 -10.37 24.32
CA PHE A 10 2.33 -10.64 23.17
C PHE A 10 3.60 -11.41 23.51
N LEU A 11 3.89 -11.61 24.80
CA LEU A 11 5.08 -12.33 25.27
C LEU A 11 4.80 -13.82 25.43
N GLU A 12 5.82 -14.63 25.21
CA GLU A 12 5.78 -16.06 25.47
C GLU A 12 5.88 -16.33 26.98
N THR A 13 4.97 -17.15 27.51
CA THR A 13 4.86 -17.46 28.93
C THR A 13 5.78 -18.59 29.37
N GLU A 14 6.07 -19.52 28.46
CA GLU A 14 6.99 -20.63 28.69
C GLU A 14 8.45 -20.22 28.43
N LYS A 15 9.38 -21.04 28.93
CA LYS A 15 10.80 -20.82 28.69
C LYS A 15 11.11 -20.95 27.20
N VAL A 16 11.64 -19.88 26.61
CA VAL A 16 12.09 -19.90 25.21
C VAL A 16 13.50 -20.49 25.08
N ASP A 17 13.97 -20.65 23.85
CA ASP A 17 15.31 -21.16 23.57
C ASP A 17 16.40 -20.33 24.27
N GLN A 18 17.41 -21.02 24.81
CA GLN A 18 18.54 -20.43 25.52
C GLN A 18 19.29 -19.38 24.68
N LYS A 19 19.27 -19.48 23.35
CA LYS A 19 19.91 -18.51 22.44
C LYS A 19 19.36 -17.08 22.55
N TYR A 20 18.16 -16.90 23.11
CA TYR A 20 17.56 -15.58 23.31
C TYR A 20 18.00 -14.91 24.62
N TYR A 21 18.48 -15.69 25.58
CA TYR A 21 18.88 -15.22 26.89
C TYR A 21 20.33 -14.72 26.90
N TYR A 22 20.54 -13.62 27.63
CA TYR A 22 21.88 -13.13 27.91
C TYR A 22 22.47 -13.88 29.10
N GLN A 23 23.63 -14.48 28.90
CA GLN A 23 24.36 -15.20 29.95
C GLN A 23 25.16 -14.24 30.84
N PRO A 24 25.44 -14.60 32.11
CA PRO A 24 26.22 -13.76 33.03
C PRO A 24 27.62 -13.38 32.55
N ASP A 25 28.24 -14.22 31.71
CA ASP A 25 29.56 -13.98 31.09
C ASP A 25 29.50 -13.01 29.89
N HIS A 26 28.29 -12.67 29.41
CA HIS A 26 28.12 -11.79 28.27
C HIS A 26 28.52 -10.36 28.62
N LYS A 27 29.29 -9.71 27.73
CA LYS A 27 29.83 -8.34 27.93
C LYS A 27 28.80 -7.26 28.30
N TYR A 28 27.54 -7.43 27.89
CA TYR A 28 26.45 -6.49 28.22
C TYR A 28 25.76 -6.83 29.54
N TYR A 29 25.86 -8.06 30.02
CA TYR A 29 25.07 -8.57 31.13
C TYR A 29 25.17 -7.71 32.40
N PRO A 30 26.34 -7.22 32.84
CA PRO A 30 26.40 -6.36 34.03
C PRO A 30 25.55 -5.07 33.90
N ALA A 31 25.52 -4.47 32.71
CA ALA A 31 24.72 -3.28 32.45
C ALA A 31 23.22 -3.62 32.27
N LEU A 32 22.93 -4.78 31.68
CA LEU A 32 21.56 -5.28 31.54
C LEU A 32 20.95 -5.61 32.91
N ASP A 33 21.67 -6.35 33.73
CA ASP A 33 21.22 -6.79 35.04
C ASP A 33 21.02 -5.63 35.99
N ALA A 34 21.89 -4.62 35.97
CA ALA A 34 21.70 -3.41 36.76
C ALA A 34 20.41 -2.64 36.38
N ALA A 35 20.08 -2.55 35.09
CA ALA A 35 19.02 -1.66 34.59
C ALA A 35 17.65 -2.33 34.41
N ILE A 36 17.62 -3.59 33.98
CA ILE A 36 16.38 -4.31 33.63
C ILE A 36 15.87 -5.01 34.88
N GLN A 37 15.26 -4.28 35.81
CA GLN A 37 14.72 -4.87 37.07
C GLN A 37 13.24 -5.24 36.98
N SER A 38 12.47 -4.50 36.17
CA SER A 38 11.03 -4.72 36.00
C SER A 38 10.74 -5.80 34.96
N THR A 39 9.72 -6.61 35.22
CA THR A 39 9.15 -7.58 34.28
C THR A 39 7.95 -7.00 33.50
N ASP A 40 7.43 -5.85 33.91
CA ASP A 40 6.19 -5.25 33.38
C ASP A 40 6.42 -4.22 32.28
N THR A 41 7.67 -4.09 31.81
CA THR A 41 8.01 -3.17 30.74
C THR A 41 9.04 -3.77 29.78
N VAL A 42 9.11 -3.19 28.59
CA VAL A 42 10.10 -3.52 27.57
C VAL A 42 11.22 -2.48 27.61
N PHE A 43 12.45 -2.99 27.61
CA PHE A 43 13.67 -2.19 27.57
C PHE A 43 14.26 -2.21 26.16
N GLN A 44 15.20 -1.32 25.90
CA GLN A 44 15.92 -1.30 24.64
C GLN A 44 17.42 -1.12 24.86
N TRP A 45 18.23 -2.02 24.30
CA TRP A 45 19.67 -1.84 24.22
C TRP A 45 20.01 -0.79 23.17
N ARG A 46 20.45 0.39 23.61
CA ARG A 46 20.77 1.52 22.77
C ARG A 46 22.26 1.83 22.86
N ARG A 47 23.01 1.40 21.83
CA ARG A 47 24.44 1.70 21.71
C ARG A 47 25.26 1.09 22.84
N LYS A 48 25.30 1.78 23.98
CA LYS A 48 26.07 1.43 25.17
C LYS A 48 25.26 1.51 26.47
N TYR A 49 23.94 1.71 26.40
CA TYR A 49 23.09 1.81 27.58
C TYR A 49 21.73 1.14 27.36
N VAL A 50 21.10 0.76 28.47
CA VAL A 50 19.72 0.24 28.50
C VAL A 50 18.76 1.40 28.68
N ARG A 51 17.67 1.40 27.91
CA ARG A 51 16.59 2.37 28.05
C ARG A 51 15.29 1.66 28.38
N GLU A 52 14.70 2.00 29.51
CA GLU A 52 13.36 1.56 29.89
C GLU A 52 12.28 2.29 29.10
N ASN A 53 11.21 1.59 28.72
CA ASN A 53 10.01 2.23 28.20
C ASN A 53 9.08 2.63 29.34
N LYS A 54 8.81 3.93 29.49
CA LYS A 54 7.96 4.45 30.57
C LYS A 54 6.46 4.38 30.27
N SER A 55 6.09 4.03 29.04
CA SER A 55 4.71 4.00 28.58
C SER A 55 4.10 2.59 28.61
N ASN A 56 4.81 1.59 29.14
CA ASN A 56 4.38 0.18 29.16
C ASN A 56 3.95 -0.35 27.78
N VAL A 57 4.66 0.09 26.74
CA VAL A 57 4.47 -0.36 25.35
C VAL A 57 5.76 -0.95 24.81
N CYS A 58 5.67 -1.71 23.72
CA CYS A 58 6.87 -2.09 22.96
C CYS A 58 7.45 -0.85 22.25
N PRO A 59 8.77 -0.60 22.31
CA PRO A 59 9.41 0.38 21.45
C PRO A 59 9.30 -0.04 19.98
N THR A 60 9.54 0.90 19.06
CA THR A 60 9.59 0.58 17.63
C THR A 60 10.57 -0.56 17.35
N LEU A 61 10.07 -1.63 16.76
CA LEU A 61 10.84 -2.77 16.29
C LEU A 61 11.56 -2.36 15.00
N THR A 62 12.88 -2.53 14.95
CA THR A 62 13.69 -2.13 13.80
C THR A 62 14.23 -3.35 13.07
N ALA A 63 14.42 -3.27 11.75
CA ALA A 63 15.00 -4.35 10.95
C ALA A 63 16.29 -4.96 11.53
N ASN A 64 17.14 -4.10 12.09
CA ASN A 64 18.46 -4.48 12.58
C ASN A 64 18.45 -4.98 14.05
N MET A 65 17.29 -5.09 14.69
CA MET A 65 17.20 -5.45 16.12
C MET A 65 17.71 -6.87 16.43
N GLY A 66 17.72 -7.75 15.42
CA GLY A 66 18.17 -9.14 15.55
C GLY A 66 19.67 -9.37 15.36
N ALA A 67 20.37 -8.42 14.73
CA ALA A 67 21.78 -8.56 14.33
C ALA A 67 22.78 -8.16 15.43
N GLY A 68 22.30 -7.67 16.57
CA GLY A 68 23.14 -7.15 17.65
C GLY A 68 23.60 -5.71 17.41
N GLY A 69 23.88 -4.98 18.50
CA GLY A 69 24.40 -3.61 18.45
C GLY A 69 23.44 -2.56 18.99
N HIS A 70 22.38 -2.24 18.24
CA HIS A 70 21.48 -1.11 18.55
C HIS A 70 20.01 -1.47 18.45
N ASN A 71 19.19 -0.80 19.26
CA ASN A 71 17.73 -0.89 19.28
C ASN A 71 17.17 -2.29 19.56
N VAL A 72 17.94 -3.17 20.18
CA VAL A 72 17.49 -4.52 20.54
C VAL A 72 16.43 -4.42 21.65
N PRO A 73 15.19 -4.89 21.44
CA PRO A 73 14.18 -4.93 22.49
C PRO A 73 14.50 -6.05 23.48
N LEU A 74 14.46 -5.72 24.76
CA LEU A 74 14.85 -6.58 25.88
C LEU A 74 13.75 -6.65 26.91
N ILE A 75 13.64 -7.79 27.58
CA ILE A 75 12.74 -7.99 28.71
C ILE A 75 13.45 -8.79 29.81
N ARG A 76 12.86 -8.80 31.00
CA ARG A 76 13.14 -9.78 32.06
C ARG A 76 11.90 -10.65 32.24
N ASP A 77 12.09 -11.96 32.21
CA ASP A 77 11.07 -12.94 32.55
C ASP A 77 11.50 -13.78 33.78
N ALA A 78 10.74 -14.81 34.14
CA ALA A 78 11.05 -15.70 35.26
C ALA A 78 12.34 -16.52 35.08
N PHE A 79 12.88 -16.60 33.85
CA PHE A 79 14.04 -17.40 33.49
C PHE A 79 15.31 -16.56 33.29
N GLY A 80 15.18 -15.24 33.06
CA GLY A 80 16.29 -14.31 33.01
C GLY A 80 16.06 -13.09 32.12
N ILE A 81 17.16 -12.47 31.69
CA ILE A 81 17.14 -11.32 30.77
C ILE A 81 17.32 -11.84 29.36
N ARG A 82 16.41 -11.47 28.45
CA ARG A 82 16.45 -11.90 27.06
C ARG A 82 16.01 -10.82 26.09
N LYS A 83 16.34 -11.02 24.82
CA LYS A 83 15.70 -10.28 23.72
C LYS A 83 14.33 -10.89 23.40
N LEU A 84 13.48 -10.09 22.77
CA LEU A 84 12.23 -10.61 22.20
C LEU A 84 12.53 -11.69 21.15
N THR A 85 11.71 -12.74 21.08
CA THR A 85 11.81 -13.75 20.03
C THR A 85 11.24 -13.20 18.72
N PRO A 86 11.57 -13.76 17.54
CA PRO A 86 10.92 -13.35 16.30
C PRO A 86 9.40 -13.49 16.39
N LYS A 87 8.91 -14.54 17.05
CA LYS A 87 7.48 -14.77 17.29
C LYS A 87 6.83 -13.62 18.06
N GLU A 88 7.42 -13.19 19.16
CA GLU A 88 6.93 -12.03 19.91
C GLU A 88 6.99 -10.74 19.08
N CYS A 89 8.05 -10.54 18.28
CA CYS A 89 8.13 -9.37 17.39
C CYS A 89 6.97 -9.34 16.38
N PHE A 90 6.64 -10.47 15.74
CA PHE A 90 5.48 -10.56 14.86
C PHE A 90 4.15 -10.38 15.64
N ALA A 91 4.07 -10.88 16.87
CA ALA A 91 2.90 -10.69 17.73
C ALA A 91 2.67 -9.20 18.04
N PHE A 92 3.71 -8.45 18.39
CA PHE A 92 3.66 -7.00 18.61
C PHE A 92 3.27 -6.23 17.34
N GLN A 93 3.64 -6.73 16.15
CA GLN A 93 3.16 -6.18 14.87
C GLN A 93 1.68 -6.55 14.57
N GLY A 94 1.06 -7.36 15.42
CA GLY A 94 -0.35 -7.76 15.32
C GLY A 94 -0.60 -8.95 14.39
N TYR A 95 0.43 -9.72 14.05
CA TYR A 95 0.25 -10.95 13.27
C TYR A 95 -0.41 -12.06 14.10
N PRO A 96 -1.19 -12.94 13.46
CA PRO A 96 -1.85 -14.06 14.14
C PRO A 96 -0.85 -15.21 14.35
N VAL A 97 0.14 -15.00 15.23
CA VAL A 97 1.30 -15.90 15.43
C VAL A 97 0.96 -17.33 15.89
N ASN A 98 -0.26 -17.56 16.37
CA ASN A 98 -0.72 -18.89 16.76
C ASN A 98 -1.09 -19.78 15.55
N VAL A 99 -1.36 -19.16 14.39
CA VAL A 99 -1.70 -19.87 13.14
C VAL A 99 -0.72 -19.55 12.02
N LEU A 100 0.04 -18.45 12.13
CA LEU A 100 1.08 -18.09 11.19
C LEU A 100 2.25 -19.07 11.28
N LYS A 101 2.54 -19.78 10.18
CA LYS A 101 3.74 -20.59 10.04
C LYS A 101 4.91 -19.70 9.63
N MET A 102 5.91 -19.57 10.50
CA MET A 102 7.14 -18.84 10.17
C MET A 102 8.01 -19.66 9.21
N PRO A 103 8.65 -19.01 8.22
CA PRO A 103 9.58 -19.70 7.33
C PRO A 103 10.81 -20.20 8.12
N GLU A 104 11.34 -21.36 7.73
CA GLU A 104 12.55 -21.95 8.31
C GLU A 104 13.80 -21.24 7.79
N ILE A 105 13.99 -20.00 8.21
CA ILE A 105 15.14 -19.16 7.89
C ILE A 105 15.82 -18.69 9.18
N ALA A 106 17.03 -18.13 9.06
CA ALA A 106 17.74 -17.64 10.24
C ALA A 106 16.94 -16.53 10.96
N ASP A 107 16.99 -16.53 12.29
CA ASP A 107 16.30 -15.54 13.14
C ASP A 107 16.60 -14.10 12.73
N SER A 108 17.83 -13.80 12.28
CA SER A 108 18.21 -12.47 11.78
C SER A 108 17.31 -11.98 10.65
N HIS A 109 16.95 -12.86 9.71
CA HIS A 109 16.02 -12.55 8.62
C HIS A 109 14.59 -12.40 9.14
N LEU A 110 14.16 -13.22 10.09
CA LEU A 110 12.83 -13.09 10.71
C LEU A 110 12.69 -11.75 11.46
N TYR A 111 13.71 -11.34 12.23
CA TYR A 111 13.73 -10.03 12.88
C TYR A 111 13.69 -8.89 11.87
N MET A 112 14.41 -9.02 10.75
CA MET A 112 14.40 -8.03 9.67
C MET A 112 13.01 -7.92 9.05
N GLN A 113 12.34 -9.04 8.78
CA GLN A 113 10.96 -9.07 8.27
C GLN A 113 9.98 -8.44 9.26
N ALA A 114 10.05 -8.80 10.54
CA ALA A 114 9.19 -8.22 11.56
C ALA A 114 9.43 -6.71 11.73
N GLY A 115 10.69 -6.26 11.66
CA GLY A 115 11.05 -4.85 11.82
C GLY A 115 10.74 -3.97 10.60
N ASN A 116 10.76 -4.52 9.39
CA ASN A 116 10.35 -3.81 8.16
C ASN A 116 8.86 -3.93 7.87
N SER A 117 8.15 -4.84 8.55
CA SER A 117 6.72 -5.01 8.37
C SER A 117 5.93 -3.84 8.95
N VAL A 118 4.82 -3.53 8.29
CA VAL A 118 3.80 -2.60 8.79
C VAL A 118 2.86 -3.35 9.74
N THR A 119 2.47 -2.71 10.84
CA THR A 119 1.51 -3.29 11.80
C THR A 119 0.21 -3.75 11.11
N MET A 120 -0.16 -5.02 11.31
CA MET A 120 -1.36 -5.63 10.71
C MET A 120 -2.65 -4.86 11.02
N PRO A 121 -2.91 -4.40 12.26
CA PRO A 121 -4.12 -3.62 12.56
C PRO A 121 -4.20 -2.28 11.81
N LEU A 122 -3.07 -1.69 11.43
CA LEU A 122 -3.04 -0.46 10.63
C LEU A 122 -3.43 -0.76 9.18
N ILE A 123 -2.79 -1.76 8.57
CA ILE A 123 -3.10 -2.18 7.20
C ILE A 123 -4.56 -2.61 7.07
N GLN A 124 -5.07 -3.35 8.05
CA GLN A 124 -6.48 -3.74 8.08
C GLN A 124 -7.41 -2.52 8.00
N ARG A 125 -7.16 -1.49 8.84
CA ARG A 125 -7.99 -0.27 8.84
C ARG A 125 -7.89 0.50 7.54
N ILE A 126 -6.70 0.62 6.97
CA ILE A 126 -6.51 1.27 5.66
C ILE A 126 -7.31 0.50 4.59
N GLY A 127 -7.20 -0.82 4.57
CA GLY A 127 -7.94 -1.68 3.65
C GLY A 127 -9.46 -1.57 3.81
N GLU A 128 -9.95 -1.51 5.06
CA GLU A 128 -11.37 -1.29 5.37
C GLU A 128 -11.87 0.05 4.82
N GLN A 129 -11.08 1.13 4.96
CA GLN A 129 -11.44 2.45 4.41
C GLN A 129 -11.43 2.46 2.88
N ILE A 130 -10.44 1.83 2.25
CA ILE A 130 -10.41 1.68 0.79
C ILE A 130 -11.64 0.90 0.32
N LEU A 131 -11.96 -0.22 0.96
CA LEU A 131 -13.13 -1.03 0.63
C LEU A 131 -14.43 -0.25 0.82
N GLU A 132 -14.54 0.55 1.88
CA GLU A 132 -15.71 1.40 2.12
C GLU A 132 -15.91 2.40 0.98
N VAL A 133 -14.84 3.08 0.53
CA VAL A 133 -14.89 3.99 -0.62
C VAL A 133 -15.29 3.26 -1.90
N LEU A 134 -14.69 2.09 -2.17
CA LEU A 134 -15.04 1.27 -3.33
C LEU A 134 -16.50 0.84 -3.29
N ILE A 135 -17.01 0.36 -2.16
CA ILE A 135 -18.41 -0.04 -2.00
C ILE A 135 -19.34 1.16 -2.15
N LYS A 136 -19.01 2.33 -1.59
CA LYS A 136 -19.82 3.54 -1.75
C LYS A 136 -19.90 3.96 -3.20
N ASN A 137 -18.78 3.93 -3.93
CA ASN A 137 -18.75 4.24 -5.35
C ASN A 137 -19.53 3.20 -6.16
N LEU A 138 -19.44 1.92 -5.81
CA LEU A 138 -20.22 0.85 -6.44
C LEU A 138 -21.73 0.95 -6.16
N LYS A 139 -22.14 1.30 -4.94
CA LYS A 139 -23.56 1.44 -4.53
C LYS A 139 -24.19 2.77 -4.92
N LYS A 140 -23.40 3.83 -5.09
CA LYS A 140 -23.83 5.11 -5.69
C LYS A 140 -24.02 5.03 -7.21
N GLY A 141 -23.91 3.84 -7.81
CA GLY A 141 -24.03 3.64 -9.25
C GLY A 141 -22.71 3.26 -9.94
N GLY A 142 -21.91 2.40 -9.33
CA GLY A 142 -20.80 1.71 -10.02
C GLY A 142 -21.25 0.44 -10.75
N VAL A 143 -22.56 0.30 -10.98
CA VAL A 143 -23.03 0.11 -12.36
C VAL A 143 -22.92 1.49 -13.00
N MET A 144 -21.70 1.84 -13.43
CA MET A 144 -21.38 3.13 -14.07
C MET A 144 -22.54 3.52 -14.97
N ASP A 145 -23.27 4.56 -14.58
CA ASP A 145 -24.07 5.51 -15.35
C ASP A 145 -24.66 5.07 -16.71
N PHE A 146 -24.95 3.79 -16.94
CA PHE A 146 -25.38 3.27 -18.23
C PHE A 146 -26.69 3.92 -18.66
N GLN A 147 -27.53 4.30 -17.68
CA GLN A 147 -28.76 5.02 -17.92
C GLN A 147 -28.49 6.45 -18.40
N LYS A 148 -27.62 7.23 -17.73
CA LYS A 148 -27.32 8.60 -18.20
C LYS A 148 -26.42 8.64 -19.42
N GLU A 149 -25.48 7.70 -19.56
CA GLU A 149 -24.68 7.53 -20.78
C GLU A 149 -25.59 7.18 -21.96
N LYS A 150 -26.60 6.32 -21.73
CA LYS A 150 -27.64 6.02 -22.72
C LYS A 150 -28.51 7.24 -23.00
N GLU A 151 -28.97 7.96 -21.97
CA GLU A 151 -29.81 9.15 -22.13
C GLU A 151 -29.06 10.28 -22.86
N ALA A 152 -27.79 10.51 -22.53
CA ALA A 152 -26.92 11.48 -23.21
C ALA A 152 -26.62 11.05 -24.65
N PHE A 153 -26.44 9.75 -24.91
CA PHE A 153 -26.30 9.20 -26.25
C PHE A 153 -27.59 9.38 -27.07
N GLU A 154 -28.75 9.04 -26.50
CA GLU A 154 -30.06 9.16 -27.12
C GLU A 154 -30.38 10.63 -27.42
N GLN A 155 -30.12 11.53 -26.47
CA GLN A 155 -30.30 12.97 -26.65
C GLN A 155 -29.39 13.54 -27.74
N TRP A 156 -28.09 13.21 -27.71
CA TRP A 156 -27.16 13.63 -28.77
C TRP A 156 -27.60 13.10 -30.14
N PHE A 157 -28.08 11.86 -30.20
CA PHE A 157 -28.56 11.26 -31.43
C PHE A 157 -29.83 11.93 -31.96
N GLU A 158 -30.78 12.29 -31.10
CA GLU A 158 -31.99 13.02 -31.46
C GLU A 158 -31.69 14.45 -31.96
N GLU A 159 -30.73 15.14 -31.33
CA GLU A 159 -30.32 16.50 -31.69
C GLU A 159 -29.55 16.54 -33.01
N ASN A 160 -28.76 15.50 -33.32
CA ASN A 160 -27.83 15.51 -34.45
C ASN A 160 -28.28 14.66 -35.65
N ASN A 161 -29.37 13.89 -35.55
CA ASN A 161 -29.78 12.98 -36.63
C ASN A 161 -31.27 13.06 -36.99
N HIS A 162 -31.60 13.96 -37.93
CA HIS A 162 -32.86 13.94 -38.67
C HIS A 162 -32.72 13.03 -39.91
N THR A 163 -32.77 11.70 -39.78
CA THR A 163 -33.39 10.74 -40.74
C THR A 163 -32.88 9.30 -40.56
N HIS A 164 -33.78 8.38 -40.85
CA HIS A 164 -33.64 6.94 -40.74
C HIS A 164 -32.80 6.34 -41.89
N PHE A 165 -32.06 5.27 -41.56
CA PHE A 165 -31.48 4.21 -42.41
C PHE A 165 -30.09 4.38 -43.08
N MET A 166 -29.28 3.35 -42.79
CA MET A 166 -28.05 2.88 -43.48
C MET A 166 -27.81 3.48 -44.87
N GLN A 167 -26.91 4.46 -44.94
CA GLN A 167 -26.28 4.88 -46.18
C GLN A 167 -24.78 4.56 -46.10
N PHE A 168 -24.35 3.58 -46.89
CA PHE A 168 -22.95 3.36 -47.18
C PHE A 168 -22.46 4.50 -48.09
N ALA A 169 -21.34 5.12 -47.73
CA ALA A 169 -20.66 6.10 -48.55
C ALA A 169 -19.22 5.64 -48.80
N ILE A 170 -18.75 5.80 -50.03
CA ILE A 170 -17.33 5.63 -50.36
C ILE A 170 -16.71 7.02 -50.29
N LEU A 171 -15.81 7.21 -49.33
CA LEU A 171 -14.96 8.39 -49.20
C LEU A 171 -13.51 7.93 -49.36
N ASP A 172 -12.78 8.55 -50.27
CA ASP A 172 -11.36 8.27 -50.55
C ASP A 172 -11.03 6.78 -50.80
N GLY A 173 -11.95 6.05 -51.43
CA GLY A 173 -11.75 4.64 -51.79
C GLY A 173 -11.93 3.64 -50.65
N VAL A 174 -12.38 4.08 -49.47
CA VAL A 174 -12.65 3.22 -48.32
C VAL A 174 -14.16 3.18 -48.05
N TYR A 175 -14.68 1.97 -47.78
CA TYR A 175 -16.08 1.78 -47.41
C TYR A 175 -16.30 2.33 -46.01
N GLN A 176 -17.10 3.39 -45.86
CA GLN A 176 -17.46 3.94 -44.57
C GLN A 176 -18.96 3.73 -44.32
N ASP A 177 -19.27 2.96 -43.27
CA ASP A 177 -20.62 2.89 -42.75
C ASP A 177 -20.87 4.13 -41.88
N LYS A 178 -21.59 5.11 -42.45
CA LYS A 178 -21.92 6.36 -41.74
C LYS A 178 -22.61 6.09 -40.41
N HIS A 179 -23.39 5.02 -40.30
CA HIS A 179 -24.09 4.69 -39.07
C HIS A 179 -23.12 4.32 -37.93
N SER A 180 -22.15 3.44 -38.21
CA SER A 180 -21.11 3.07 -37.25
C SER A 180 -20.29 4.28 -36.81
N GLN A 181 -20.00 5.20 -37.72
CA GLN A 181 -19.25 6.41 -37.41
C GLN A 181 -20.06 7.40 -36.57
N THR A 182 -21.33 7.64 -36.89
CA THR A 182 -22.22 8.47 -36.06
C THR A 182 -22.47 7.86 -34.68
N CYS A 183 -22.64 6.54 -34.57
CA CYS A 183 -22.75 5.84 -33.29
C CYS A 183 -21.45 5.93 -32.49
N TRP A 184 -20.29 5.90 -33.14
CA TRP A 184 -18.99 6.07 -32.49
C TRP A 184 -18.80 7.50 -31.96
N GLU A 185 -19.12 8.52 -32.76
CA GLU A 185 -19.08 9.93 -32.35
C GLU A 185 -20.06 10.23 -31.21
N ALA A 186 -21.28 9.68 -31.28
CA ALA A 186 -22.27 9.76 -30.21
C ALA A 186 -21.78 9.12 -28.90
N TRP A 187 -21.14 7.95 -28.99
CA TRP A 187 -20.57 7.26 -27.83
C TRP A 187 -19.41 8.05 -27.21
N GLN A 188 -18.53 8.64 -28.03
CA GLN A 188 -17.44 9.50 -27.55
C GLN A 188 -17.98 10.74 -26.84
N ALA A 189 -19.03 11.38 -27.37
CA ALA A 189 -19.66 12.55 -26.78
C ALA A 189 -20.33 12.23 -25.43
N ALA A 190 -21.08 11.12 -25.36
CA ALA A 190 -21.70 10.65 -24.11
C ALA A 190 -20.65 10.33 -23.04
N LYS A 191 -19.54 9.69 -23.41
CA LYS A 191 -18.44 9.38 -22.48
C LYS A 191 -17.70 10.63 -21.98
N ALA A 192 -17.59 11.67 -22.80
CA ALA A 192 -17.00 12.94 -22.38
C ALA A 192 -17.88 13.69 -21.36
N GLN A 193 -19.21 13.52 -21.43
CA GLN A 193 -20.16 14.13 -20.48
C GLN A 193 -20.35 13.31 -19.19
N ALA A 194 -20.12 12.00 -19.25
CA ALA A 194 -20.29 11.06 -18.12
C ALA A 194 -19.02 10.86 -17.28
N VAL A 195 -17.97 11.65 -17.49
CA VAL A 195 -16.76 11.60 -16.64
C VAL A 195 -17.15 12.05 -15.23
N PRO A 196 -17.01 11.19 -14.20
CA PRO A 196 -17.41 11.56 -12.85
C PRO A 196 -16.58 12.74 -12.33
N GLU A 197 -17.18 13.59 -11.50
CA GLU A 197 -16.49 14.69 -10.83
C GLU A 197 -15.24 14.20 -10.09
N GLY A 198 -14.07 14.79 -10.42
CA GLY A 198 -12.76 14.37 -9.91
C GLY A 198 -12.02 13.32 -10.75
N PHE A 199 -12.52 12.96 -11.94
CA PHE A 199 -11.84 12.07 -12.89
C PHE A 199 -11.52 12.82 -14.18
N VAL A 200 -10.40 12.48 -14.83
CA VAL A 200 -9.97 13.06 -16.12
C VAL A 200 -9.70 11.95 -17.12
N LEU A 201 -10.18 12.11 -18.35
CA LEU A 201 -9.91 11.17 -19.44
C LEU A 201 -8.48 11.37 -19.95
N VAL A 202 -7.70 10.28 -19.94
CA VAL A 202 -6.34 10.26 -20.46
C VAL A 202 -6.27 9.33 -21.66
N PRO A 203 -5.57 9.71 -22.76
CA PRO A 203 -5.35 8.81 -23.89
C PRO A 203 -4.71 7.49 -23.46
N ALA A 204 -5.23 6.37 -23.98
CA ALA A 204 -4.78 5.03 -23.59
C ALA A 204 -3.28 4.81 -23.82
N GLU A 205 -2.69 5.38 -24.88
CA GLU A 205 -1.25 5.27 -25.13
C GLU A 205 -0.41 5.99 -24.08
N SER A 206 -0.84 7.18 -23.64
CA SER A 206 -0.16 7.90 -22.55
C SER A 206 -0.24 7.12 -21.22
N LEU A 207 -1.34 6.42 -20.97
CA LEU A 207 -1.51 5.58 -19.78
C LEU A 207 -0.62 4.33 -19.82
N LYS A 208 -0.47 3.69 -20.99
CA LYS A 208 0.41 2.53 -21.18
C LYS A 208 1.87 2.90 -20.97
N VAL A 209 2.29 4.06 -21.48
CA VAL A 209 3.64 4.61 -21.24
C VAL A 209 3.85 4.79 -19.74
N ALA A 210 2.93 5.44 -19.02
CA ALA A 210 3.03 5.60 -17.57
C ALA A 210 3.13 4.28 -16.81
N LEU A 211 2.29 3.30 -17.14
CA LEU A 211 2.29 1.97 -16.51
C LEU A 211 3.59 1.20 -16.76
N PHE A 212 4.16 1.30 -17.95
CA PHE A 212 5.46 0.71 -18.29
C PHE A 212 6.56 1.28 -17.38
N TRP A 213 6.60 2.60 -17.19
CA TRP A 213 7.59 3.26 -16.33
C TRP A 213 7.36 3.07 -14.82
N MET A 214 6.13 2.78 -14.39
CA MET A 214 5.81 2.52 -12.97
C MET A 214 6.12 1.09 -12.51
N ASN A 215 6.17 0.13 -13.44
CA ASN A 215 6.33 -1.30 -13.12
C ASN A 215 7.76 -1.85 -13.35
N GLU A 216 8.62 -1.12 -14.05
CA GLU A 216 10.01 -1.54 -14.29
C GLU A 216 10.96 -0.84 -13.31
N ASP A 217 11.87 -1.60 -12.69
CA ASP A 217 13.03 -1.01 -12.02
C ASP A 217 13.83 -0.21 -13.06
N ILE A 218 13.96 1.10 -12.88
CA ILE A 218 14.56 1.99 -13.88
C ILE A 218 15.98 1.53 -14.23
N ASP A 219 16.15 0.94 -15.41
CA ASP A 219 17.46 0.57 -15.97
C ASP A 219 18.13 1.83 -16.57
N PRO A 220 19.34 2.22 -16.11
CA PRO A 220 20.09 3.34 -16.67
C PRO A 220 20.31 3.27 -18.19
N TRP A 221 20.28 2.09 -18.80
CA TRP A 221 20.43 1.92 -20.24
C TRP A 221 19.16 2.27 -21.04
N GLN A 222 17.97 2.22 -20.42
CA GLN A 222 16.70 2.63 -21.02
C GLN A 222 16.50 4.15 -21.04
N MET A 223 17.35 4.90 -20.34
CA MET A 223 17.34 6.37 -20.26
C MET A 223 18.04 7.06 -21.45
N CYS A 224 18.72 6.32 -22.32
CA CYS A 224 19.50 6.87 -23.44
C CYS A 224 18.91 6.57 -24.84
N GLY A 225 17.70 6.03 -24.94
CA GLY A 225 17.03 5.70 -26.21
C GLY A 225 15.71 6.45 -26.45
N ASP A 226 15.05 6.14 -27.58
CA ASP A 226 13.77 6.73 -28.00
C ASP A 226 12.64 6.56 -26.96
N SER A 227 12.73 5.54 -26.11
CA SER A 227 11.83 5.31 -24.98
C SER A 227 11.73 6.50 -24.01
N PHE A 228 12.83 7.23 -23.80
CA PHE A 228 12.83 8.41 -22.91
C PHE A 228 12.19 9.63 -23.60
N ALA A 229 12.24 9.70 -24.93
CA ALA A 229 11.56 10.75 -25.71
C ALA A 229 10.03 10.62 -25.60
N ASP A 230 9.52 9.38 -25.66
CA ASP A 230 8.07 9.09 -25.48
C ASP A 230 7.57 9.57 -24.11
N LEU A 231 8.38 9.43 -23.05
CA LEU A 231 8.04 9.95 -21.72
C LEU A 231 7.95 11.49 -21.72
N PHE A 232 8.81 12.20 -22.45
CA PHE A 232 8.75 13.66 -22.55
C PHE A 232 7.50 14.16 -23.29
N GLU A 233 7.00 13.41 -24.27
CA GLU A 233 5.78 13.79 -25.00
C GLU A 233 4.51 13.53 -24.18
N HIS A 234 4.47 12.44 -23.42
CA HIS A 234 3.28 12.05 -22.65
C HIS A 234 3.22 12.61 -21.23
N LYS A 235 4.37 12.95 -20.62
CA LYS A 235 4.44 13.50 -19.27
C LYS A 235 3.63 14.79 -19.09
N PRO A 236 3.69 15.80 -19.98
CA PRO A 236 2.90 17.02 -19.83
C PRO A 236 1.38 16.76 -19.88
N ILE A 237 0.94 15.77 -20.66
CA ILE A 237 -0.47 15.38 -20.78
C ILE A 237 -0.95 14.75 -19.47
N LEU A 238 -0.13 13.86 -18.90
CA LEU A 238 -0.42 13.21 -17.61
C LEU A 238 -0.38 14.20 -16.45
N GLU A 239 0.60 15.10 -16.40
CA GLU A 239 0.70 16.15 -15.38
C GLU A 239 -0.51 17.08 -15.44
N LYS A 240 -0.93 17.51 -16.63
CA LYS A 240 -2.13 18.32 -16.81
C LYS A 240 -3.38 17.58 -16.33
N ALA A 241 -3.52 16.29 -16.67
CA ALA A 241 -4.66 15.49 -16.22
C ALA A 241 -4.68 15.29 -14.69
N LEU A 242 -3.52 15.16 -14.06
CA LEU A 242 -3.40 15.08 -12.60
C LEU A 242 -3.75 16.40 -11.90
N ILE A 243 -3.30 17.54 -12.45
CA ILE A 243 -3.64 18.88 -11.95
C ILE A 243 -5.14 19.11 -12.07
N GLU A 244 -5.72 18.81 -13.22
CA GLU A 244 -7.15 18.96 -13.48
C GLU A 244 -8.01 18.06 -12.57
N ALA A 245 -7.59 16.81 -12.35
CA ALA A 245 -8.24 15.92 -11.39
C ALA A 245 -8.14 16.44 -9.94
N GLN A 246 -7.04 17.12 -9.60
CA GLN A 246 -6.85 17.71 -8.27
C GLN A 246 -7.71 18.97 -8.07
N GLU A 247 -7.79 19.85 -9.07
CA GLU A 247 -8.55 21.10 -9.00
C GLU A 247 -10.07 20.87 -8.93
N GLN A 248 -10.59 19.83 -9.59
CA GLN A 248 -12.00 19.45 -9.53
C GLN A 248 -12.48 18.96 -8.15
N GLY A 249 -11.57 18.63 -7.23
CA GLY A 249 -11.90 18.14 -5.89
C GLY A 249 -11.98 19.21 -4.80
N HIS A 250 -11.85 20.49 -5.14
CA HIS A 250 -11.63 21.59 -4.19
C HIS A 250 -12.81 22.56 -3.97
N ASP A 251 -14.00 22.30 -4.53
CA ASP A 251 -15.24 23.07 -4.27
C ASP A 251 -16.22 22.36 -3.32
#